data_AF-A0A497AIM5-F1
#
_entry.id   AF-A0A497AIM5-F1
#
_cell.length_a   1.000
_cell.length_b   1.000
_cell.length_c   1.000
_cell.angle_alpha   90.00
_cell.angle_beta   90.00
_cell.angle_gamma   90.00
#
_symmetry.space_group_name_H-M   'P 1'
#
loop_
_entity.id
_entity.type
_entity.pdbx_description
1 polymer ?
#
loop_
_entity_poly.entity_id
_entity_poly.type
_entity_poly.pdbx_seq_one_letter_code
_entity_poly.pdbx_strand_id
1 'polypeptide(L)'
;VLRYRDDTAADRIRVRIWIPTDTPDYCSGWTPIAQSQMITFTHNLGGDVDDYVVGLQFRNAVQGVNQRAYGGLEIGGHYYGAYWQNLTTTALSVFRHSDDAFADEVRVCVSRPDPPDFDSGWVDVAPGETRTITHNLGGNPNLYLIRAASRDTALDGVGINHRGAGGVNDSGTRSGGKWQNLNATTIDIFRRPEDTFADQARASIWLREHRIYLPIVTNNHSFPLELAYDDGTLDTTASWETGKGFAVRFTSPGQAQIQYARYYLQDPRPIEVHVWDTEHNDLITPFQATCTQDGWNDVDLSTHNIVVNGDFYLGFLYLEDYRPTLGVDTSAPDSRSFEVDDAYWEPQGANYMIRAVIVPQ
;
A
#
# COMPACT_ATOMS: atom_id res chain seq x y z
N VAL A 1 -31.40 -13.95 -1.61
CA VAL A 1 -30.72 -14.55 -0.45
C VAL A 1 -31.70 -15.44 0.29
N LEU A 2 -31.28 -16.63 0.73
CA LEU A 2 -32.10 -17.56 1.52
C LEU A 2 -31.58 -17.57 2.96
N ARG A 3 -32.47 -17.35 3.93
CA ARG A 3 -32.24 -17.56 5.36
C ARG A 3 -33.00 -18.81 5.79
N TYR A 4 -32.34 -19.73 6.51
CA TYR A 4 -33.01 -20.93 7.03
C TYR A 4 -33.97 -20.56 8.16
N ARG A 5 -35.07 -21.32 8.32
CA ARG A 5 -36.16 -20.94 9.24
C ARG A 5 -35.70 -20.74 10.69
N ASP A 6 -34.67 -21.48 11.10
CA ASP A 6 -34.16 -21.52 12.47
C ASP A 6 -32.87 -20.69 12.65
N ASP A 7 -32.44 -19.93 11.62
CA ASP A 7 -31.32 -19.01 11.75
C ASP A 7 -31.72 -17.83 12.64
N THR A 8 -31.14 -17.73 13.84
CA THR A 8 -31.30 -16.62 14.78
C THR A 8 -30.06 -15.72 14.87
N ALA A 9 -29.03 -15.98 14.05
CA ALA A 9 -27.76 -15.27 14.10
C ALA A 9 -27.73 -14.03 13.19
N ALA A 10 -28.38 -14.07 12.03
CA ALA A 10 -28.39 -12.97 11.07
C ALA A 10 -29.72 -12.20 11.05
N ASP A 11 -29.78 -11.02 11.66
CA ASP A 11 -31.00 -10.19 11.65
C ASP A 11 -31.23 -9.47 10.32
N ARG A 12 -30.14 -9.10 9.64
CA ARG A 12 -30.15 -8.32 8.39
C ARG A 12 -29.06 -8.84 7.46
N ILE A 13 -29.32 -8.78 6.16
CA ILE A 13 -28.35 -9.16 5.13
C ILE A 13 -28.12 -7.97 4.21
N ARG A 14 -26.86 -7.72 3.91
CA ARG A 14 -26.44 -6.73 2.91
C ARG A 14 -25.86 -7.47 1.71
N VAL A 15 -26.42 -7.23 0.54
CA VAL A 15 -25.84 -7.68 -0.74
C VAL A 15 -25.26 -6.47 -1.44
N ARG A 16 -24.05 -6.62 -1.97
CA ARG A 16 -23.42 -5.64 -2.84
C ARG A 16 -22.95 -6.34 -4.10
N ILE A 17 -23.24 -5.72 -5.23
CA ILE A 17 -22.86 -6.21 -6.55
C ILE A 17 -21.81 -5.26 -7.08
N TRP A 18 -20.72 -5.83 -7.58
CA TRP A 18 -19.60 -5.10 -8.12
C TRP A 18 -19.32 -5.60 -9.52
N ILE A 19 -18.90 -4.68 -10.37
CA ILE A 19 -18.30 -5.01 -11.65
C ILE A 19 -16.79 -5.02 -11.38
N PRO A 20 -16.12 -6.19 -11.38
CA PRO A 20 -14.68 -6.22 -11.27
C PRO A 20 -14.07 -5.48 -12.46
N THR A 21 -13.06 -4.65 -12.19
CA THR A 21 -12.30 -3.93 -13.23
C THR A 21 -11.41 -4.87 -14.02
N ASP A 22 -10.99 -5.96 -13.40
CA ASP A 22 -10.03 -6.91 -13.93
C ASP A 22 -10.63 -8.31 -14.05
N THR A 23 -10.23 -9.02 -15.10
CA THR A 23 -10.55 -10.43 -15.27
C THR A 23 -9.70 -11.27 -14.32
N PRO A 24 -10.24 -12.33 -13.69
CA PRO A 24 -9.43 -13.24 -12.89
C PRO A 24 -8.24 -13.80 -13.68
N ASP A 25 -7.07 -13.92 -13.04
CA ASP A 25 -5.87 -14.50 -13.66
C ASP A 25 -6.09 -15.93 -14.17
N TYR A 26 -6.95 -16.67 -13.49
CA TYR A 26 -7.42 -17.98 -13.93
C TYR A 26 -8.92 -18.10 -13.68
N CYS A 27 -9.65 -18.72 -14.61
CA CYS A 27 -10.97 -19.24 -14.31
C CYS A 27 -11.27 -20.52 -15.08
N SER A 28 -11.79 -21.54 -14.39
CA SER A 28 -12.01 -22.90 -14.93
C SER A 28 -13.15 -23.00 -15.95
N GLY A 29 -14.01 -21.99 -16.03
CA GLY A 29 -15.36 -22.17 -16.58
C GLY A 29 -16.22 -23.05 -15.67
N TRP A 30 -17.41 -23.45 -16.15
CA TRP A 30 -18.29 -24.37 -15.44
C TRP A 30 -17.87 -25.81 -15.69
N THR A 31 -17.57 -26.54 -14.62
CA THR A 31 -17.11 -27.92 -14.66
C THR A 31 -18.07 -28.81 -13.88
N PRO A 32 -18.65 -29.86 -14.48
CA PRO A 32 -19.46 -30.83 -13.77
C PRO A 32 -18.67 -31.53 -12.66
N ILE A 33 -19.31 -31.75 -11.52
CA ILE A 33 -18.74 -32.48 -10.40
C ILE A 33 -19.79 -33.39 -9.78
N ALA A 34 -19.48 -34.68 -9.66
CA ALA A 34 -20.35 -35.66 -9.01
C ALA A 34 -20.32 -35.50 -7.48
N GLN A 35 -21.36 -35.99 -6.81
CA GLN A 35 -21.37 -36.12 -5.35
C GLN A 35 -20.20 -37.00 -4.88
N SER A 36 -19.61 -36.67 -3.74
CA SER A 36 -18.42 -37.32 -3.18
C SER A 36 -17.17 -37.28 -4.08
N GLN A 37 -17.14 -36.41 -5.09
CA GLN A 37 -16.00 -36.26 -5.97
C GLN A 37 -15.07 -35.15 -5.49
N MET A 38 -13.76 -35.38 -5.64
CA MET A 38 -12.73 -34.35 -5.60
C MET A 38 -12.18 -34.11 -7.01
N ILE A 39 -12.12 -32.84 -7.42
CA ILE A 39 -11.52 -32.43 -8.69
C ILE A 39 -10.36 -31.47 -8.40
N THR A 40 -9.24 -31.65 -9.08
CA THR A 40 -8.10 -30.72 -9.04
C THR A 40 -8.16 -29.79 -10.25
N PHE A 41 -8.05 -28.49 -9.98
CA PHE A 41 -7.99 -27.43 -10.98
C PHE A 41 -6.56 -26.88 -11.04
N THR A 42 -5.89 -27.09 -12.17
CA THR A 42 -4.54 -26.58 -12.42
C THR A 42 -4.61 -25.20 -13.07
N HIS A 43 -3.98 -24.21 -12.44
CA HIS A 43 -3.93 -22.81 -12.89
C HIS A 43 -2.51 -22.31 -13.21
N ASN A 44 -1.45 -22.96 -12.72
CA ASN A 44 -0.03 -22.66 -13.02
C ASN A 44 0.37 -21.18 -12.89
N LEU A 45 -0.14 -20.47 -11.87
CA LEU A 45 0.04 -19.02 -11.76
C LEU A 45 1.41 -18.63 -11.19
N GLY A 46 2.04 -19.48 -10.38
CA GLY A 46 3.35 -19.21 -9.76
C GLY A 46 3.32 -18.02 -8.79
N GLY A 47 4.50 -17.60 -8.32
CA GLY A 47 4.60 -16.51 -7.34
C GLY A 47 4.13 -16.93 -5.94
N ASP A 48 3.76 -15.94 -5.12
CA ASP A 48 3.31 -16.18 -3.76
C ASP A 48 1.84 -16.62 -3.72
N VAL A 49 1.58 -17.76 -3.09
CA VAL A 49 0.22 -18.31 -2.91
C VAL A 49 -0.60 -17.46 -1.95
N ASP A 50 0.07 -16.71 -1.07
CA ASP A 50 -0.56 -15.87 -0.07
C ASP A 50 -1.25 -14.64 -0.69
N ASP A 51 -0.90 -14.28 -1.93
CA ASP A 51 -1.54 -13.21 -2.71
C ASP A 51 -2.80 -13.67 -3.45
N TYR A 52 -3.07 -14.98 -3.49
CA TYR A 52 -4.19 -15.51 -4.25
C TYR A 52 -5.51 -15.34 -3.52
N VAL A 53 -6.54 -14.92 -4.26
CA VAL A 53 -7.95 -14.96 -3.87
C VAL A 53 -8.68 -15.98 -4.72
N VAL A 54 -9.31 -16.96 -4.07
CA VAL A 54 -10.07 -18.03 -4.72
C VAL A 54 -11.58 -17.75 -4.59
N GLY A 55 -12.23 -17.54 -5.74
CA GLY A 55 -13.68 -17.54 -5.85
C GLY A 55 -14.17 -18.92 -6.28
N LEU A 56 -15.08 -19.51 -5.51
CA LEU A 56 -15.76 -20.77 -5.89
C LEU A 56 -17.26 -20.52 -5.95
N GLN A 57 -17.88 -20.94 -7.06
CA GLN A 57 -19.30 -20.78 -7.33
C GLN A 57 -19.90 -22.11 -7.76
N PHE A 58 -21.17 -22.29 -7.46
CA PHE A 58 -21.95 -23.48 -7.77
C PHE A 58 -22.98 -23.16 -8.83
N ARG A 59 -23.37 -24.16 -9.62
CA ARG A 59 -24.50 -24.07 -10.53
C ARG A 59 -25.27 -25.38 -10.55
N ASN A 60 -26.59 -25.28 -10.58
CA ASN A 60 -27.50 -26.38 -10.88
C ASN A 60 -28.71 -25.85 -11.67
N ALA A 61 -29.58 -26.75 -12.12
CA ALA A 61 -30.75 -26.39 -12.92
C ALA A 61 -31.82 -25.60 -12.13
N VAL A 62 -31.86 -25.75 -10.81
CA VAL A 62 -32.94 -25.21 -9.96
C VAL A 62 -32.61 -23.80 -9.45
N GLN A 63 -31.41 -23.60 -8.90
CA GLN A 63 -30.98 -22.33 -8.32
C GLN A 63 -30.12 -21.48 -9.27
N GLY A 64 -29.66 -22.02 -10.40
CA GLY A 64 -28.68 -21.36 -11.25
C GLY A 64 -27.37 -21.14 -10.49
N VAL A 65 -26.70 -20.00 -10.73
CA VAL A 65 -25.44 -19.66 -10.07
C VAL A 65 -25.67 -19.32 -8.60
N ASN A 66 -25.01 -20.04 -7.70
CA ASN A 66 -25.22 -19.94 -6.26
C ASN A 66 -23.96 -20.25 -5.43
N GLN A 67 -24.06 -20.11 -4.11
CA GLN A 67 -23.07 -20.53 -3.11
C GLN A 67 -23.74 -21.21 -1.90
N ARG A 68 -24.87 -21.90 -2.14
CA ARG A 68 -25.61 -22.53 -1.04
C ARG A 68 -24.76 -23.65 -0.43
N ALA A 69 -24.68 -23.69 0.90
CA ALA A 69 -23.85 -24.64 1.65
C ALA A 69 -22.34 -24.57 1.33
N TYR A 70 -21.85 -23.40 0.92
CA TYR A 70 -20.42 -23.17 0.76
C TYR A 70 -19.65 -23.48 2.06
N GLY A 71 -18.55 -24.21 1.96
CA GLY A 71 -17.77 -24.64 3.13
C GLY A 71 -18.30 -25.94 3.76
N GLY A 72 -19.49 -26.40 3.37
CA GLY A 72 -20.18 -27.54 3.94
C GLY A 72 -21.39 -27.12 4.78
N LEU A 73 -22.41 -27.97 4.81
CA LEU A 73 -23.58 -27.83 5.67
C LEU A 73 -24.08 -29.21 6.03
N GLU A 74 -24.29 -29.49 7.31
CA GLU A 74 -24.91 -30.74 7.78
C GLU A 74 -26.31 -30.44 8.31
N ILE A 75 -27.28 -31.23 7.85
CA ILE A 75 -28.67 -31.20 8.32
C ILE A 75 -29.18 -32.62 8.45
N GLY A 76 -29.39 -33.08 9.69
CA GLY A 76 -30.01 -34.37 9.96
C GLY A 76 -29.18 -35.57 9.49
N GLY A 77 -27.85 -35.47 9.55
CA GLY A 77 -26.90 -36.48 9.09
C GLY A 77 -26.57 -36.43 7.60
N HIS A 78 -27.11 -35.46 6.86
CA HIS A 78 -26.85 -35.27 5.44
C HIS A 78 -25.92 -34.09 5.20
N TYR A 79 -24.94 -34.25 4.30
CA TYR A 79 -23.92 -33.24 4.02
C TYR A 79 -24.11 -32.61 2.64
N TYR A 80 -24.23 -31.29 2.62
CA TYR A 80 -24.49 -30.51 1.43
C TYR A 80 -23.35 -29.55 1.12
N GLY A 81 -23.32 -29.07 -0.12
CA GLY A 81 -22.40 -28.08 -0.64
C GLY A 81 -21.06 -28.63 -1.08
N ALA A 82 -20.13 -27.70 -1.25
CA ALA A 82 -18.77 -27.95 -1.68
C ALA A 82 -17.81 -26.92 -1.07
N TYR A 83 -16.53 -27.23 -1.11
CA TYR A 83 -15.45 -26.35 -0.65
C TYR A 83 -14.18 -26.58 -1.47
N TRP A 84 -13.25 -25.63 -1.39
CA TRP A 84 -11.91 -25.77 -1.97
C TRP A 84 -10.84 -25.94 -0.87
N GLN A 85 -9.75 -26.61 -1.22
CA GLN A 85 -8.61 -26.90 -0.36
C GLN A 85 -7.33 -27.14 -1.18
N ASN A 86 -6.21 -27.37 -0.50
CA ASN A 86 -4.92 -27.67 -1.11
C ASN A 86 -4.47 -26.63 -2.14
N LEU A 87 -4.69 -25.34 -1.86
CA LEU A 87 -4.21 -24.28 -2.74
C LEU A 87 -2.68 -24.23 -2.73
N THR A 88 -2.10 -24.31 -3.91
CA THR A 88 -0.66 -24.20 -4.18
C THR A 88 -0.42 -23.13 -5.23
N THR A 89 0.84 -22.94 -5.62
CA THR A 89 1.22 -22.02 -6.71
C THR A 89 0.75 -22.49 -8.09
N THR A 90 0.31 -23.75 -8.23
CA THR A 90 -0.07 -24.31 -9.54
C THR A 90 -1.46 -24.92 -9.58
N ALA A 91 -2.07 -25.26 -8.45
CA ALA A 91 -3.36 -25.92 -8.43
C ALA A 91 -4.11 -25.73 -7.10
N LEU A 92 -5.40 -26.08 -7.13
CA LEU A 92 -6.23 -26.32 -5.95
C LEU A 92 -7.20 -27.48 -6.18
N SER A 93 -7.81 -28.01 -5.12
CA SER A 93 -8.82 -29.06 -5.21
C SER A 93 -10.18 -28.55 -4.72
N VAL A 94 -11.26 -29.02 -5.35
CA VAL A 94 -12.65 -28.81 -4.92
C VAL A 94 -13.28 -30.15 -4.59
N PHE A 95 -13.98 -30.23 -3.46
CA PHE A 95 -14.74 -31.42 -3.05
C PHE A 95 -16.23 -31.08 -2.92
N ARG A 96 -17.10 -31.95 -3.47
CA ARG A 96 -18.56 -31.88 -3.31
C ARG A 96 -19.03 -32.98 -2.36
N HIS A 97 -19.86 -32.62 -1.38
CA HIS A 97 -20.40 -33.59 -0.42
C HIS A 97 -21.36 -34.61 -1.05
N SER A 98 -21.59 -35.71 -0.33
CA SER A 98 -22.37 -36.87 -0.77
C SER A 98 -23.85 -36.56 -1.01
N ASP A 99 -24.46 -35.72 -0.19
CA ASP A 99 -25.89 -35.44 -0.25
C ASP A 99 -26.19 -34.12 -0.98
N ASP A 100 -25.16 -33.46 -1.54
CA ASP A 100 -25.31 -32.15 -2.15
C ASP A 100 -26.18 -32.20 -3.41
N ALA A 101 -27.16 -31.30 -3.49
CA ALA A 101 -28.00 -31.10 -4.66
C ALA A 101 -27.86 -29.68 -5.26
N PHE A 102 -26.86 -28.90 -4.84
CA PHE A 102 -26.74 -27.47 -5.14
C PHE A 102 -25.61 -27.12 -6.11
N ALA A 103 -24.61 -28.00 -6.23
CA ALA A 103 -23.38 -27.80 -7.00
C ALA A 103 -23.16 -28.89 -8.07
N ASP A 104 -24.13 -29.06 -8.98
CA ASP A 104 -23.97 -29.97 -10.14
C ASP A 104 -22.76 -29.60 -11.00
N GLU A 105 -22.48 -28.31 -11.08
CA GLU A 105 -21.27 -27.77 -11.67
C GLU A 105 -20.62 -26.77 -10.70
N VAL A 106 -19.29 -26.69 -10.77
CA VAL A 106 -18.49 -25.72 -10.02
C VAL A 106 -17.70 -24.84 -10.98
N ARG A 107 -17.47 -23.59 -10.58
CA ARG A 107 -16.55 -22.67 -11.24
C ARG A 107 -15.58 -22.14 -10.21
N VAL A 108 -14.29 -22.32 -10.49
CA VAL A 108 -13.18 -21.78 -9.71
C VAL A 108 -12.54 -20.66 -10.49
N CYS A 109 -12.44 -19.48 -9.90
CA CYS A 109 -11.57 -18.44 -10.41
C CYS A 109 -10.53 -18.06 -9.35
N VAL A 110 -9.30 -17.80 -9.78
CA VAL A 110 -8.19 -17.34 -8.94
C VAL A 110 -7.76 -15.96 -9.43
N SER A 111 -7.54 -15.04 -8.50
CA SER A 111 -7.11 -13.67 -8.80
C SER A 111 -6.02 -13.22 -7.84
N ARG A 112 -5.13 -12.35 -8.30
CA ARG A 112 -4.14 -11.62 -7.51
C ARG A 112 -4.56 -10.14 -7.46
N PRO A 113 -5.46 -9.75 -6.53
CA PRO A 113 -5.90 -8.36 -6.45
C PRO A 113 -4.77 -7.46 -5.96
N ASP A 114 -4.98 -6.14 -6.05
CA ASP A 114 -4.13 -5.16 -5.36
C ASP A 114 -3.97 -5.54 -3.88
N PRO A 115 -2.80 -5.26 -3.28
CA PRO A 115 -2.56 -5.54 -1.87
C PRO A 115 -3.67 -4.97 -0.97
N PRO A 116 -4.06 -5.70 0.09
CA PRO A 116 -5.04 -5.17 1.04
C PRO A 116 -4.47 -3.98 1.82
N ASP A 117 -5.35 -3.05 2.20
CA ASP A 117 -5.01 -1.94 3.10
C ASP A 117 -4.59 -2.43 4.50
N PHE A 118 -5.02 -3.64 4.87
CA PHE A 118 -4.53 -4.35 6.03
C PHE A 118 -4.42 -5.85 5.77
N ASP A 119 -3.31 -6.45 6.19
CA ASP A 119 -3.12 -7.88 6.24
C ASP A 119 -2.57 -8.32 7.60
N SER A 120 -3.21 -9.29 8.23
CA SER A 120 -2.73 -9.83 9.51
C SER A 120 -1.50 -10.73 9.39
N GLY A 121 -1.17 -11.18 8.18
CA GLY A 121 -0.39 -12.41 7.99
C GLY A 121 -1.13 -13.64 8.54
N TRP A 122 -0.46 -14.79 8.53
CA TRP A 122 -0.96 -15.99 9.18
C TRP A 122 -0.79 -15.89 10.70
N VAL A 123 -1.86 -16.08 11.44
CA VAL A 123 -1.86 -16.15 12.91
C VAL A 123 -2.31 -17.52 13.37
N ASP A 124 -1.63 -18.07 14.37
CA ASP A 124 -2.01 -19.33 15.00
C ASP A 124 -3.31 -19.15 15.80
N VAL A 125 -4.25 -20.09 15.64
CA VAL A 125 -5.53 -20.09 16.34
C VAL A 125 -5.76 -21.46 16.96
N ALA A 126 -5.77 -21.55 18.29
CA ALA A 126 -6.03 -22.79 19.00
C ALA A 126 -7.51 -23.21 18.87
N PRO A 127 -7.84 -24.51 18.98
CA PRO A 127 -9.24 -24.95 18.95
C PRO A 127 -10.06 -24.27 20.06
N GLY A 128 -11.19 -23.66 19.68
CA GLY A 128 -12.06 -22.92 20.60
C GLY A 128 -11.58 -21.50 20.94
N GLU A 129 -10.48 -21.04 20.35
CA GLU A 129 -9.93 -19.71 20.58
C GLU A 129 -10.62 -18.63 19.72
N THR A 130 -10.80 -17.45 20.32
CA THR A 130 -11.05 -16.20 19.58
C THR A 130 -9.77 -15.37 19.57
N ARG A 131 -9.25 -15.08 18.38
CA ARG A 131 -8.14 -14.16 18.16
C ARG A 131 -8.68 -12.80 17.72
N THR A 132 -8.42 -11.76 18.49
CA THR A 132 -8.67 -10.38 18.09
C THR A 132 -7.46 -9.86 17.32
N ILE A 133 -7.69 -9.43 16.09
CA ILE A 133 -6.70 -8.84 15.21
C ILE A 133 -6.93 -7.34 15.15
N THR A 134 -5.89 -6.57 15.49
CA THR A 134 -5.90 -5.10 15.43
C THR A 134 -5.41 -4.63 14.06
N HIS A 135 -6.26 -3.93 13.33
CA HIS A 135 -5.95 -3.38 12.00
C HIS A 135 -5.88 -1.84 11.96
N ASN A 136 -6.43 -1.12 12.95
CA ASN A 136 -6.32 0.33 13.11
C ASN A 136 -6.71 1.20 11.90
N LEU A 137 -7.45 0.67 10.92
CA LEU A 137 -7.83 1.38 9.69
C LEU A 137 -8.71 2.63 9.94
N GLY A 138 -9.41 2.71 11.08
CA GLY A 138 -10.13 3.91 11.55
C GLY A 138 -11.38 4.31 10.74
N GLY A 139 -11.66 3.64 9.63
CA GLY A 139 -12.79 3.89 8.75
C GLY A 139 -14.12 3.26 9.19
N ASN A 140 -15.13 3.41 8.33
CA ASN A 140 -16.45 2.82 8.56
C ASN A 140 -16.43 1.31 8.23
N PRO A 141 -16.61 0.40 9.21
CA PRO A 141 -16.56 -1.05 8.97
C PRO A 141 -17.62 -1.54 7.98
N ASN A 142 -18.67 -0.75 7.74
CA ASN A 142 -19.62 -1.08 6.69
C ASN A 142 -18.99 -1.07 5.31
N LEU A 143 -17.92 -0.33 5.05
CA LEU A 143 -17.30 -0.18 3.73
C LEU A 143 -16.15 -1.15 3.48
N TYR A 144 -15.71 -1.87 4.51
CA TYR A 144 -14.63 -2.84 4.39
C TYR A 144 -15.05 -4.05 3.56
N LEU A 145 -14.16 -4.51 2.70
CA LEU A 145 -14.20 -5.84 2.11
C LEU A 145 -13.25 -6.73 2.89
N ILE A 146 -13.75 -7.85 3.40
CA ILE A 146 -12.96 -8.78 4.22
C ILE A 146 -12.79 -10.08 3.47
N ARG A 147 -11.57 -10.60 3.50
CA ARG A 147 -11.27 -12.00 3.26
C ARG A 147 -10.75 -12.61 4.55
N ALA A 148 -11.37 -13.70 4.97
CA ALA A 148 -10.81 -14.60 5.97
C ALA A 148 -10.35 -15.87 5.25
N ALA A 149 -9.11 -16.30 5.52
CA ALA A 149 -8.55 -17.54 5.00
C ALA A 149 -8.09 -18.43 6.16
N SER A 150 -8.13 -19.74 5.94
CA SER A 150 -7.63 -20.76 6.87
C SER A 150 -6.53 -21.58 6.22
N ARG A 151 -5.56 -22.00 7.03
CA ARG A 151 -4.50 -22.92 6.64
C ARG A 151 -4.39 -24.02 7.68
N ASP A 152 -4.22 -25.24 7.19
CA ASP A 152 -3.83 -26.43 7.94
C ASP A 152 -2.34 -26.69 7.69
N THR A 153 -1.52 -26.60 8.74
CA THR A 153 -0.06 -26.76 8.65
C THR A 153 0.42 -28.19 8.91
N ALA A 154 -0.48 -29.13 9.20
CA ALA A 154 -0.10 -30.54 9.38
C ALA A 154 0.55 -31.11 8.10
N LEU A 155 1.47 -32.08 8.26
CA LEU A 155 2.25 -32.67 7.16
C LEU A 155 1.38 -33.25 6.03
N ASP A 156 0.22 -33.80 6.38
CA ASP A 156 -0.80 -34.31 5.46
C ASP A 156 -2.10 -33.48 5.54
N GLY A 157 -1.97 -32.24 5.98
CA GLY A 157 -3.06 -31.29 6.14
C GLY A 157 -3.62 -30.82 4.80
N VAL A 158 -4.75 -30.13 4.87
CA VAL A 158 -5.47 -29.64 3.68
C VAL A 158 -4.95 -28.28 3.15
N GLY A 159 -3.81 -27.82 3.67
CA GLY A 159 -3.16 -26.56 3.29
C GLY A 159 -4.07 -25.34 3.45
N ILE A 160 -3.90 -24.34 2.60
CA ILE A 160 -4.85 -23.21 2.52
C ILE A 160 -6.18 -23.74 1.96
N ASN A 161 -7.27 -23.50 2.67
CA ASN A 161 -8.57 -24.07 2.37
C ASN A 161 -9.72 -23.22 2.92
N HIS A 162 -10.94 -23.47 2.45
CA HIS A 162 -12.20 -22.94 3.00
C HIS A 162 -13.14 -24.06 3.48
N ARG A 163 -12.58 -25.19 3.96
CA ARG A 163 -13.37 -26.27 4.54
C ARG A 163 -13.97 -25.80 5.86
N GLY A 164 -15.28 -25.98 6.02
CA GLY A 164 -16.00 -25.49 7.20
C GLY A 164 -16.08 -23.95 7.29
N ALA A 165 -15.92 -23.20 6.20
CA ALA A 165 -16.02 -21.75 6.23
C ALA A 165 -17.38 -21.26 6.79
N GLY A 166 -17.36 -20.44 7.84
CA GLY A 166 -18.56 -20.01 8.59
C GLY A 166 -18.94 -20.96 9.74
N GLY A 167 -18.31 -22.13 9.80
CA GLY A 167 -18.47 -23.17 10.79
C GLY A 167 -19.55 -24.19 10.42
N VAL A 168 -19.23 -25.47 10.56
CA VAL A 168 -20.14 -26.60 10.36
C VAL A 168 -20.38 -27.29 11.71
N ASN A 169 -21.60 -27.74 11.94
CA ASN A 169 -21.92 -28.66 13.04
C ASN A 169 -22.22 -29.99 12.39
N ASP A 170 -21.45 -31.03 12.69
CA ASP A 170 -21.69 -32.38 12.22
C ASP A 170 -21.96 -33.29 13.42
N SER A 171 -23.22 -33.61 13.66
CA SER A 171 -23.62 -34.62 14.65
C SER A 171 -23.00 -34.44 16.05
N GLY A 172 -22.71 -33.18 16.43
CA GLY A 172 -22.06 -32.80 17.69
C GLY A 172 -20.61 -32.31 17.55
N THR A 173 -19.95 -32.57 16.43
CA THR A 173 -18.61 -32.07 16.09
C THR A 173 -18.72 -30.68 15.48
N ARG A 174 -18.11 -29.66 16.07
CA ARG A 174 -18.17 -28.29 15.55
C ARG A 174 -16.82 -27.91 14.95
N SER A 175 -16.75 -27.88 13.63
CA SER A 175 -15.51 -27.63 12.88
C SER A 175 -15.60 -26.36 12.03
N GLY A 176 -14.45 -25.89 11.55
CA GLY A 176 -14.31 -24.66 10.79
C GLY A 176 -14.16 -23.41 11.65
N GLY A 177 -14.05 -22.27 10.97
CA GLY A 177 -13.86 -20.97 11.58
C GLY A 177 -14.79 -19.91 11.01
N LYS A 178 -14.90 -18.79 11.72
CA LYS A 178 -15.63 -17.60 11.28
C LYS A 178 -14.91 -16.34 11.71
N TRP A 179 -15.09 -15.27 10.97
CA TRP A 179 -14.79 -13.92 11.45
C TRP A 179 -16.05 -13.30 12.08
N GLN A 180 -15.88 -12.41 13.05
CA GLN A 180 -16.95 -11.70 13.73
C GLN A 180 -16.44 -10.41 14.38
N ASN A 181 -17.35 -9.64 15.00
CA ASN A 181 -17.03 -8.45 15.81
C ASN A 181 -16.17 -7.37 15.10
N LEU A 182 -16.31 -7.24 13.77
CA LEU A 182 -15.63 -6.19 13.02
C LEU A 182 -16.05 -4.79 13.51
N ASN A 183 -15.07 -3.97 13.82
CA ASN A 183 -15.24 -2.55 14.10
C ASN A 183 -14.23 -1.70 13.31
N ALA A 184 -14.07 -0.44 13.68
CA ALA A 184 -13.20 0.49 12.96
C ALA A 184 -11.70 0.13 13.08
N THR A 185 -11.30 -0.62 14.12
CA THR A 185 -9.89 -0.91 14.43
C THR A 185 -9.57 -2.38 14.66
N THR A 186 -10.55 -3.25 14.90
CA THR A 186 -10.31 -4.68 15.11
C THR A 186 -11.32 -5.59 14.40
N ILE A 187 -10.91 -6.85 14.19
CA ILE A 187 -11.74 -7.97 13.75
C ILE A 187 -11.40 -9.21 14.58
N ASP A 188 -12.40 -10.03 14.92
CA ASP A 188 -12.18 -11.31 15.59
C ASP A 188 -12.21 -12.46 14.60
N ILE A 189 -11.28 -13.41 14.72
CA ILE A 189 -11.34 -14.73 14.10
C ILE A 189 -11.57 -15.77 15.20
N PHE A 190 -12.55 -16.65 15.00
CA PHE A 190 -12.87 -17.74 15.92
C PHE A 190 -12.71 -19.09 15.22
N ARG A 191 -11.90 -19.98 15.80
CA ARG A 191 -11.78 -21.38 15.40
C ARG A 191 -12.63 -22.24 16.34
N ARG A 192 -13.43 -23.16 15.80
CA ARG A 192 -14.27 -24.02 16.62
C ARG A 192 -13.45 -25.11 17.37
N PRO A 193 -13.93 -25.60 18.53
CA PRO A 193 -13.15 -26.51 19.38
C PRO A 193 -12.80 -27.85 18.74
N GLU A 194 -13.62 -28.34 17.82
CA GLU A 194 -13.41 -29.62 17.15
C GLU A 194 -12.85 -29.47 15.71
N ASP A 195 -12.34 -28.29 15.36
CA ASP A 195 -11.74 -28.04 14.05
C ASP A 195 -10.31 -28.61 13.96
N THR A 196 -10.05 -29.43 12.94
CA THR A 196 -8.74 -30.02 12.62
C THR A 196 -8.18 -29.57 11.26
N PHE A 197 -8.77 -28.56 10.61
CA PHE A 197 -8.46 -28.16 9.23
C PHE A 197 -7.99 -26.69 9.11
N ALA A 198 -7.82 -25.99 10.23
CA ALA A 198 -7.48 -24.58 10.26
C ALA A 198 -6.73 -24.21 11.55
N ASP A 199 -5.46 -24.60 11.67
CA ASP A 199 -4.60 -24.19 12.79
C ASP A 199 -4.02 -22.79 12.64
N GLN A 200 -4.04 -22.25 11.43
CA GLN A 200 -3.77 -20.85 11.16
C GLN A 200 -4.95 -20.18 10.46
N ALA A 201 -5.09 -18.88 10.72
CA ALA A 201 -6.03 -18.02 10.02
C ALA A 201 -5.37 -16.71 9.59
N ARG A 202 -5.97 -16.05 8.60
CA ARG A 202 -5.52 -14.76 8.09
C ARG A 202 -6.72 -13.90 7.75
N ALA A 203 -6.68 -12.63 8.14
CA ALA A 203 -7.64 -11.61 7.75
C ALA A 203 -6.95 -10.56 6.87
N SER A 204 -7.50 -10.38 5.69
CA SER A 204 -7.12 -9.29 4.78
C SER A 204 -8.32 -8.36 4.61
N ILE A 205 -8.09 -7.05 4.69
CA ILE A 205 -9.11 -6.02 4.62
C ILE A 205 -8.75 -5.02 3.52
N TRP A 206 -9.68 -4.78 2.60
CA TRP A 206 -9.60 -3.73 1.61
C TRP A 206 -10.59 -2.62 1.95
N LEU A 207 -10.09 -1.39 1.97
CA LEU A 207 -10.86 -0.17 1.95
C LEU A 207 -11.39 0.05 0.54
N ARG A 208 -12.66 0.42 0.46
CA ARG A 208 -13.24 0.86 -0.81
C ARG A 208 -12.95 2.35 -0.96
N GLU A 209 -11.77 2.66 -1.47
CA GLU A 209 -11.52 3.98 -2.01
C GLU A 209 -12.36 4.14 -3.27
N HIS A 210 -13.32 5.07 -3.24
CA HIS A 210 -13.74 5.68 -4.50
C HIS A 210 -12.62 6.66 -4.81
N ARG A 211 -11.67 6.25 -5.65
CA ARG A 211 -10.77 7.20 -6.28
C ARG A 211 -11.60 7.95 -7.30
N ILE A 212 -12.23 9.04 -6.86
CA ILE A 212 -12.70 10.04 -7.81
C ILE A 212 -11.41 10.66 -8.33
N TYR A 213 -11.02 10.28 -9.54
CA TYR A 213 -10.25 11.18 -10.38
C TYR A 213 -11.18 12.35 -10.71
N LEU A 214 -11.33 13.26 -9.76
CA LEU A 214 -11.62 14.62 -10.12
C LEU A 214 -10.35 15.03 -10.88
N PRO A 215 -10.40 15.41 -12.17
CA PRO A 215 -9.42 16.41 -12.58
C PRO A 215 -9.55 17.49 -11.52
N ILE A 216 -8.49 17.72 -10.75
CA ILE A 216 -8.46 18.91 -9.95
C ILE A 216 -8.40 20.02 -11.00
N VAL A 217 -9.56 20.57 -11.33
CA VAL A 217 -9.64 21.84 -12.02
C VAL A 217 -9.33 22.84 -10.93
N THR A 218 -8.04 22.93 -10.60
CA THR A 218 -7.56 24.08 -9.84
C THR A 218 -7.64 25.25 -10.79
N ASN A 219 -8.48 26.21 -10.46
CA ASN A 219 -8.41 27.50 -11.12
C ASN A 219 -7.10 28.14 -10.64
N ASN A 220 -6.01 27.99 -11.42
CA ASN A 220 -4.70 28.58 -11.18
C ASN A 220 -3.95 28.11 -9.90
N HIS A 221 -4.00 26.83 -9.54
CA HIS A 221 -3.07 26.32 -8.50
C HIS A 221 -1.82 25.75 -9.16
N SER A 222 -0.77 26.55 -9.20
CA SER A 222 0.56 26.12 -9.58
C SER A 222 1.17 25.31 -8.43
N PHE A 223 1.65 24.10 -8.72
CA PHE A 223 2.31 23.27 -7.71
C PHE A 223 3.77 23.69 -7.56
N PRO A 224 4.33 23.65 -6.33
CA PRO A 224 5.75 23.81 -6.13
C PRO A 224 6.53 22.74 -6.91
N LEU A 225 7.53 23.17 -7.65
CA LEU A 225 8.52 22.36 -8.36
C LEU A 225 9.86 22.50 -7.63
N GLU A 226 10.41 21.39 -7.14
CA GLU A 226 11.76 21.34 -6.62
C GLU A 226 12.76 21.20 -7.77
N LEU A 227 13.72 22.11 -7.84
CA LEU A 227 14.88 22.04 -8.71
C LEU A 227 16.05 21.51 -7.87
N ALA A 228 16.58 20.36 -8.28
CA ALA A 228 17.72 19.70 -7.65
C ALA A 228 18.66 19.19 -8.74
N TYR A 229 19.97 19.26 -8.48
CA TYR A 229 21.01 18.72 -9.35
C TYR A 229 21.93 17.72 -8.62
N ASP A 230 21.58 17.38 -7.38
CA ASP A 230 22.13 16.27 -6.59
C ASP A 230 21.16 15.06 -6.59
N ASP A 231 21.66 13.88 -6.25
CA ASP A 231 20.86 12.65 -6.15
C ASP A 231 20.18 12.43 -4.77
N GLY A 232 20.41 13.34 -3.83
CA GLY A 232 19.89 13.29 -2.45
C GLY A 232 20.73 12.48 -1.47
N THR A 233 21.82 11.87 -1.92
CA THR A 233 22.78 11.14 -1.10
C THR A 233 23.99 12.02 -0.80
N LEU A 234 24.40 12.04 0.46
CA LEU A 234 25.60 12.74 0.90
C LEU A 234 26.85 11.88 0.61
N ASP A 235 27.79 12.38 -0.19
CA ASP A 235 29.08 11.73 -0.40
C ASP A 235 30.17 12.32 0.50
N THR A 236 30.25 13.65 0.56
CA THR A 236 31.24 14.39 1.35
C THR A 236 30.68 15.75 1.78
N THR A 237 31.48 16.56 2.47
CA THR A 237 31.11 17.93 2.82
C THR A 237 32.17 18.93 2.40
N ALA A 238 31.75 20.18 2.19
CA ALA A 238 32.60 21.33 1.95
C ALA A 238 32.36 22.40 3.02
N SER A 239 33.37 23.22 3.29
CA SER A 239 33.23 24.37 4.18
C SER A 239 34.17 25.49 3.78
N TRP A 240 33.89 26.68 4.28
CA TRP A 240 34.58 27.88 3.83
C TRP A 240 34.64 28.97 4.92
N GLU A 241 35.45 30.01 4.70
CA GLU A 241 35.65 31.12 5.66
C GLU A 241 34.50 32.13 5.64
N THR A 242 34.37 32.89 6.73
CA THR A 242 33.36 33.96 6.89
C THR A 242 33.37 34.94 5.71
N GLY A 243 32.19 35.34 5.23
CA GLY A 243 32.00 36.30 4.14
C GLY A 243 32.15 35.72 2.73
N LYS A 244 32.36 34.42 2.63
CA LYS A 244 32.48 33.67 1.39
C LYS A 244 31.55 32.45 1.48
N GLY A 245 31.33 31.67 0.42
CA GLY A 245 30.39 30.55 0.50
C GLY A 245 30.14 29.79 -0.79
N PHE A 246 28.91 29.30 -0.94
CA PHE A 246 28.56 28.35 -1.98
C PHE A 246 27.26 28.72 -2.67
N ALA A 247 27.17 28.43 -3.97
CA ALA A 247 25.98 28.64 -4.77
C ALA A 247 25.77 27.52 -5.78
N VAL A 248 24.51 27.34 -6.18
CA VAL A 248 24.10 26.46 -7.27
C VAL A 248 23.35 27.27 -8.33
N ARG A 249 23.69 27.05 -9.60
CA ARG A 249 22.96 27.60 -10.75
C ARG A 249 21.76 26.72 -11.09
N PHE A 250 20.58 27.29 -10.92
CA PHE A 250 19.29 26.70 -11.27
C PHE A 250 18.78 27.26 -12.59
N THR A 251 18.01 26.45 -13.31
CA THR A 251 17.31 26.87 -14.54
C THR A 251 15.82 26.68 -14.34
N SER A 252 15.06 27.78 -14.26
CA SER A 252 13.61 27.71 -14.22
C SER A 252 13.03 27.35 -15.60
N PRO A 253 12.07 26.42 -15.71
CA PRO A 253 11.46 26.03 -16.99
C PRO A 253 10.56 27.12 -17.61
N GLY A 254 10.27 28.18 -16.87
CA GLY A 254 9.49 29.34 -17.29
C GLY A 254 9.51 30.43 -16.21
N GLN A 255 8.59 31.40 -16.29
CA GLN A 255 8.44 32.38 -15.21
C GLN A 255 7.93 31.66 -13.94
N ALA A 256 8.64 31.84 -12.82
CA ALA A 256 8.29 31.21 -11.56
C ALA A 256 8.69 32.08 -10.36
N GLN A 257 7.98 31.94 -9.25
CA GLN A 257 8.34 32.54 -7.98
C GLN A 257 9.12 31.55 -7.12
N ILE A 258 10.25 31.96 -6.54
CA ILE A 258 10.99 31.14 -5.58
C ILE A 258 10.25 31.14 -4.23
N GLN A 259 10.01 29.95 -3.67
CA GLN A 259 9.33 29.76 -2.39
C GLN A 259 10.28 29.35 -1.28
N TYR A 260 11.20 28.42 -1.55
CA TYR A 260 12.14 27.94 -0.54
C TYR A 260 13.53 27.72 -1.11
N ALA A 261 14.52 27.90 -0.25
CA ALA A 261 15.85 27.34 -0.41
C ALA A 261 16.02 26.17 0.55
N ARG A 262 16.62 25.08 0.08
CA ARG A 262 16.84 23.87 0.88
C ARG A 262 18.33 23.54 0.88
N TYR A 263 18.93 23.47 2.07
CA TYR A 263 20.37 23.26 2.25
C TYR A 263 20.62 21.98 3.05
N TYR A 264 21.47 21.09 2.57
CA TYR A 264 21.94 19.94 3.36
C TYR A 264 23.15 20.36 4.20
N LEU A 265 22.99 20.48 5.52
CA LEU A 265 24.03 21.00 6.41
C LEU A 265 24.44 19.95 7.45
N GLN A 266 25.71 19.97 7.85
CA GLN A 266 26.16 19.30 9.08
C GLN A 266 26.75 20.32 10.07
N ASP A 267 26.54 20.09 11.36
CA ASP A 267 26.87 21.05 12.43
C ASP A 267 26.27 22.44 12.14
N PRO A 268 24.93 22.54 12.02
CA PRO A 268 24.25 23.72 11.52
C PRO A 268 24.60 24.97 12.36
N ARG A 269 24.92 26.05 11.65
CA ARG A 269 25.07 27.41 12.17
C ARG A 269 24.21 28.35 11.33
N PRO A 270 23.92 29.57 11.83
CA PRO A 270 23.30 30.57 10.99
C PRO A 270 24.11 30.82 9.72
N ILE A 271 23.40 31.01 8.61
CA ILE A 271 23.97 31.29 7.28
C ILE A 271 23.36 32.59 6.74
N GLU A 272 24.09 33.32 5.91
CA GLU A 272 23.54 34.46 5.18
C GLU A 272 23.02 34.00 3.83
N VAL A 273 21.70 34.08 3.62
CA VAL A 273 21.04 33.56 2.43
C VAL A 273 21.03 34.60 1.32
N HIS A 274 21.39 34.14 0.13
CA HIS A 274 21.46 34.95 -1.07
C HIS A 274 20.75 34.28 -2.24
N VAL A 275 20.18 35.12 -3.10
CA VAL A 275 19.64 34.72 -4.40
C VAL A 275 20.17 35.71 -5.42
N TRP A 276 20.89 35.24 -6.43
CA TRP A 276 21.51 36.10 -7.43
C TRP A 276 20.93 35.90 -8.83
N ASP A 277 21.01 36.96 -9.65
CA ASP A 277 20.78 36.91 -11.09
C ASP A 277 21.98 36.30 -11.84
N THR A 278 21.89 36.26 -13.18
CA THR A 278 22.96 35.73 -14.05
C THR A 278 24.23 36.56 -14.08
N GLU A 279 24.16 37.80 -13.61
CA GLU A 279 25.25 38.74 -13.48
C GLU A 279 25.81 38.76 -12.04
N HIS A 280 25.34 37.82 -11.18
CA HIS A 280 25.68 37.67 -9.77
C HIS A 280 25.29 38.88 -8.90
N ASN A 281 24.28 39.66 -9.29
CA ASN A 281 23.68 40.66 -8.42
C ASN A 281 22.60 40.03 -7.56
N ASP A 282 22.53 40.43 -6.30
CA ASP A 282 21.50 39.97 -5.38
C ASP A 282 20.09 40.44 -5.83
N LEU A 283 19.17 39.48 -5.94
CA LEU A 283 17.74 39.66 -6.20
C LEU A 283 16.95 39.97 -4.94
N ILE A 284 17.57 39.82 -3.77
CA ILE A 284 17.00 40.12 -2.45
C ILE A 284 18.02 40.84 -1.59
N THR A 285 17.58 41.59 -0.59
CA THR A 285 18.50 41.96 0.49
C THR A 285 18.90 40.69 1.23
N PRO A 286 20.20 40.34 1.31
CA PRO A 286 20.64 39.14 2.02
C PRO A 286 20.21 39.17 3.48
N PHE A 287 19.93 37.99 4.04
CA PHE A 287 19.45 37.88 5.40
C PHE A 287 19.97 36.62 6.10
N GLN A 288 20.07 36.69 7.42
CA GLN A 288 20.47 35.54 8.22
C GLN A 288 19.31 34.55 8.38
N ALA A 289 19.54 33.29 7.98
CA ALA A 289 18.66 32.17 8.27
C ALA A 289 19.25 31.29 9.38
N THR A 290 18.41 30.87 10.32
CA THR A 290 18.81 29.95 11.40
C THR A 290 18.47 28.51 11.01
N CYS A 291 19.48 27.74 10.66
CA CYS A 291 19.37 26.29 10.46
C CYS A 291 19.65 25.58 11.80
N THR A 292 18.90 24.52 12.13
CA THR A 292 18.96 23.91 13.48
C THR A 292 19.13 22.40 13.49
N GLN A 293 19.09 21.74 12.33
CA GLN A 293 19.21 20.28 12.25
C GLN A 293 20.29 19.85 11.26
N ASP A 294 20.94 18.71 11.55
CA ASP A 294 21.76 18.04 10.55
C ASP A 294 20.85 17.51 9.42
N GLY A 295 21.35 17.55 8.19
CA GLY A 295 20.61 17.21 6.98
C GLY A 295 19.90 18.41 6.35
N TRP A 296 18.76 18.16 5.70
CA TRP A 296 18.03 19.18 4.95
C TRP A 296 17.39 20.24 5.86
N ASN A 297 17.66 21.51 5.61
CA ASN A 297 17.05 22.66 6.26
C ASN A 297 16.35 23.53 5.20
N ASP A 298 15.09 23.85 5.44
CA ASP A 298 14.29 24.70 4.55
C ASP A 298 14.29 26.14 5.05
N VAL A 299 14.60 27.08 4.15
CA VAL A 299 14.53 28.52 4.37
C VAL A 299 13.43 29.10 3.49
N ASP A 300 12.46 29.77 4.12
CA ASP A 300 11.33 30.39 3.45
C ASP A 300 11.74 31.69 2.74
N LEU A 301 11.52 31.73 1.42
CA LEU A 301 11.74 32.88 0.54
C LEU A 301 10.43 33.44 -0.03
N SER A 302 9.28 32.85 0.30
CA SER A 302 7.97 33.18 -0.28
C SER A 302 7.62 34.66 -0.16
N THR A 303 7.93 35.26 1.00
CA THR A 303 7.63 36.65 1.32
C THR A 303 8.47 37.66 0.53
N HIS A 304 9.56 37.22 -0.10
CA HIS A 304 10.46 38.08 -0.86
C HIS A 304 9.99 38.29 -2.31
N ASN A 305 8.97 37.55 -2.76
CA ASN A 305 8.33 37.69 -4.07
C ASN A 305 9.35 37.66 -5.24
N ILE A 306 10.36 36.81 -5.14
CA ILE A 306 11.44 36.69 -6.12
C ILE A 306 10.89 35.97 -7.34
N VAL A 307 10.82 36.66 -8.48
CA VAL A 307 10.37 36.08 -9.75
C VAL A 307 11.57 35.88 -10.67
N VAL A 308 11.75 34.66 -11.13
CA VAL A 308 12.84 34.26 -12.04
C VAL A 308 12.27 33.73 -13.36
N ASN A 309 13.04 33.87 -14.43
CA ASN A 309 12.72 33.32 -15.75
C ASN A 309 14.02 32.94 -16.46
N GLY A 310 14.34 31.65 -16.45
CA GLY A 310 15.64 31.14 -16.89
C GLY A 310 16.59 30.89 -15.71
N ASP A 311 17.88 31.19 -15.92
CA ASP A 311 18.92 30.88 -14.95
C ASP A 311 18.93 31.86 -13.77
N PHE A 312 19.20 31.33 -12.58
CA PHE A 312 19.44 32.09 -11.35
C PHE A 312 20.37 31.30 -10.43
N TYR A 313 20.94 31.96 -9.43
CA TYR A 313 21.81 31.33 -8.46
C TYR A 313 21.19 31.42 -7.07
N LEU A 314 21.30 30.34 -6.31
CA LEU A 314 20.85 30.28 -4.93
C LEU A 314 21.96 29.66 -4.09
N GLY A 315 22.22 30.28 -2.94
CA GLY A 315 23.33 29.89 -2.10
C GLY A 315 23.31 30.56 -0.74
N PHE A 316 24.45 30.50 -0.06
CA PHE A 316 24.66 31.21 1.19
C PHE A 316 26.13 31.58 1.38
N LEU A 317 26.36 32.62 2.19
CA LEU A 317 27.68 32.97 2.69
C LEU A 317 27.81 32.62 4.18
N TYR A 318 29.03 32.29 4.57
CA TYR A 318 29.37 31.89 5.93
C TYR A 318 29.35 33.09 6.89
N LEU A 319 28.70 32.91 8.03
CA LEU A 319 28.73 33.86 9.15
C LEU A 319 29.73 33.44 10.26
N GLU A 320 30.25 32.21 10.18
CA GLU A 320 31.24 31.64 11.10
C GLU A 320 32.25 30.82 10.28
N ASP A 321 33.54 30.90 10.61
CA ASP A 321 34.57 30.20 9.84
C ASP A 321 34.36 28.68 9.84
N TYR A 322 34.29 28.11 8.63
CA TYR A 322 34.21 26.69 8.35
C TYR A 322 32.97 25.98 8.93
N ARG A 323 31.94 26.73 9.34
CA ARG A 323 30.69 26.21 9.90
C ARG A 323 29.45 26.99 9.43
N PRO A 324 28.38 26.31 8.97
CA PRO A 324 28.17 24.84 8.93
C PRO A 324 28.94 24.17 7.77
N THR A 325 29.11 22.84 7.74
CA THR A 325 29.58 22.20 6.50
C THR A 325 28.39 21.93 5.57
N LEU A 326 28.58 22.16 4.27
CA LEU A 326 27.58 21.91 3.22
C LEU A 326 27.76 20.51 2.64
N GLY A 327 26.66 19.79 2.43
CA GLY A 327 26.68 18.51 1.73
C GLY A 327 27.10 18.62 0.27
N VAL A 328 27.89 17.65 -0.17
CA VAL A 328 28.38 17.55 -1.55
C VAL A 328 28.08 16.16 -2.07
N ASP A 329 27.46 16.10 -3.24
CA ASP A 329 27.25 14.93 -4.07
C ASP A 329 28.29 14.94 -5.21
N THR A 330 28.97 13.82 -5.44
CA THR A 330 30.03 13.67 -6.44
C THR A 330 29.56 12.96 -7.72
N SER A 331 28.27 12.65 -7.81
CA SER A 331 27.65 12.04 -8.98
C SER A 331 27.52 13.02 -10.16
N ALA A 332 27.57 12.49 -11.38
CA ALA A 332 27.38 13.25 -12.60
C ALA A 332 25.90 13.31 -13.00
N PRO A 333 25.42 14.37 -13.69
CA PRO A 333 26.19 15.51 -14.21
C PRO A 333 26.50 16.56 -13.14
N ASP A 334 27.71 17.13 -13.21
CA ASP A 334 28.17 18.25 -12.37
C ASP A 334 28.15 19.58 -13.16
N SER A 335 28.96 20.58 -12.76
CA SER A 335 29.12 21.88 -13.46
C SER A 335 28.01 22.92 -13.22
N ARG A 336 27.32 22.83 -12.08
CA ARG A 336 26.32 23.82 -11.63
C ARG A 336 26.63 24.44 -10.27
N SER A 337 27.68 23.99 -9.59
CA SER A 337 28.04 24.45 -8.26
C SER A 337 29.24 25.38 -8.31
N PHE A 338 29.24 26.37 -7.42
CA PHE A 338 30.22 27.45 -7.40
C PHE A 338 30.66 27.76 -5.97
N GLU A 339 31.96 27.94 -5.78
CA GLU A 339 32.51 28.64 -4.62
C GLU A 339 32.45 30.14 -4.88
N VAL A 340 32.03 30.90 -3.87
CA VAL A 340 31.79 32.34 -3.94
C VAL A 340 32.75 33.06 -3.01
N ASP A 341 33.58 33.93 -3.56
CA ASP A 341 34.52 34.80 -2.85
C ASP A 341 34.44 36.21 -3.44
N ASP A 342 33.53 37.03 -2.89
CA ASP A 342 33.23 38.38 -3.38
C ASP A 342 32.89 38.37 -4.89
N ALA A 343 33.69 39.03 -5.73
CA ALA A 343 33.49 39.05 -7.19
C ALA A 343 33.96 37.77 -7.90
N TYR A 344 34.60 36.83 -7.20
CA TYR A 344 35.16 35.62 -7.77
C TYR A 344 34.24 34.42 -7.54
N TRP A 345 33.88 33.74 -8.64
CA TRP A 345 32.98 32.59 -8.66
C TRP A 345 33.67 31.41 -9.34
N GLU A 346 34.08 30.42 -8.56
CA GLU A 346 34.84 29.26 -9.05
C GLU A 346 33.93 28.05 -9.28
N PRO A 347 33.81 27.54 -10.52
CA PRO A 347 32.99 26.37 -10.79
C PRO A 347 33.60 25.11 -10.19
N GLN A 348 32.74 24.26 -9.64
CA GLN A 348 33.12 23.02 -8.97
C GLN A 348 32.69 21.79 -9.74
N GLY A 349 33.55 20.78 -9.76
CA GLY A 349 33.30 19.46 -10.38
C GLY A 349 32.51 18.52 -9.46
N ALA A 350 31.53 19.06 -8.74
CA ALA A 350 30.64 18.32 -7.84
C ALA A 350 29.30 19.08 -7.72
N ASN A 351 28.29 18.44 -7.13
CA ASN A 351 26.98 19.02 -6.90
C ASN A 351 26.82 19.37 -5.42
N TYR A 352 26.85 20.66 -5.11
CA TYR A 352 26.44 21.15 -3.81
C TYR A 352 24.97 20.86 -3.57
N MET A 353 24.67 20.28 -2.40
CA MET A 353 23.33 19.89 -1.98
C MET A 353 22.53 21.12 -1.51
N ILE A 354 22.27 22.00 -2.48
CA ILE A 354 21.39 23.15 -2.40
C ILE A 354 20.28 22.91 -3.41
N ARG A 355 19.03 23.13 -3.00
CA ARG A 355 17.84 22.96 -3.84
C ARG A 355 16.99 24.22 -3.79
N ALA A 356 16.29 24.50 -4.89
CA ALA A 356 15.33 25.59 -4.97
C ALA A 356 13.92 25.02 -5.15
N VAL A 357 12.95 25.52 -4.39
CA VAL A 357 11.53 25.21 -4.62
C VAL A 357 10.88 26.43 -5.24
N ILE A 358 10.32 26.27 -6.45
CA ILE A 358 9.70 27.34 -7.22
C ILE A 358 8.22 27.04 -7.49
N VAL A 359 7.41 28.07 -7.70
CA VAL A 359 6.00 27.93 -8.12
C VAL A 359 5.84 28.63 -9.48
N PRO A 360 5.54 27.89 -10.56
CA PRO A 360 5.26 28.48 -11.87
C PRO A 360 4.18 29.55 -11.79
N GLN A 361 4.37 30.67 -12.50
CA GLN A 361 3.43 31.79 -12.54
C GLN A 361 2.53 31.75 -13.78
#